data_AF-A0A7V9HYC9-F1
#
_entry.id   AF-A0A7V9HYC9-F1
#
_cell.length_a   1.000
_cell.length_b   1.000
_cell.length_c   1.000
_cell.angle_alpha   90.00
_cell.angle_beta   90.00
_cell.angle_gamma   90.00
#
_symmetry.space_group_name_H-M   'P 1'
#
loop_
_entity.id
_entity.type
_entity.pdbx_description
1 polymer ?
#
loop_
_entity_poly.entity_id
_entity_poly.type
_entity_poly.pdbx_seq_one_letter_code
_entity_poly.pdbx_strand_id
1 'polypeptide(L)'
;MPQLRTFKVCEIPNLQKGKDRSLAFLICPEDIGIDAKEVFDGLSPEKQRLVKDRFDYWLQRGQHKLYFHGWDNPPYKDCFVFKWKEGRQHQRLYGFLIHPRPLTDNRLEVCVLVSHAQKNTEETDPAELSGANALRDNLDVIRAVKKAYPELSKGLKHGKPLDGKKR
;
A
#
# COMPACT_ATOMS: atom_id res chain seq x y z
N MET A 1 -26.23 -17.08 -5.19
CA MET A 1 -26.09 -15.82 -4.43
C MET A 1 -24.60 -15.46 -4.44
N PRO A 2 -24.15 -14.38 -5.09
CA PRO A 2 -22.76 -13.96 -4.98
C PRO A 2 -22.47 -13.63 -3.52
N GLN A 3 -21.44 -14.25 -2.96
CA GLN A 3 -20.99 -13.95 -1.59
C GLN A 3 -20.54 -12.49 -1.54
N LEU A 4 -21.03 -11.73 -0.56
CA LEU A 4 -20.58 -10.38 -0.30
C LEU A 4 -19.13 -10.44 0.19
N ARG A 5 -18.21 -9.90 -0.60
CA ARG A 5 -16.79 -9.81 -0.24
C ARG A 5 -16.60 -8.68 0.77
N THR A 6 -15.84 -8.93 1.83
CA THR A 6 -15.56 -7.93 2.85
C THR A 6 -14.10 -7.48 2.78
N PHE A 7 -13.88 -6.25 2.30
CA PHE A 7 -12.54 -5.69 2.21
C PHE A 7 -12.16 -4.91 3.48
N LYS A 8 -10.93 -5.12 3.94
CA LYS A 8 -10.30 -4.35 5.01
C LYS A 8 -8.91 -3.91 4.58
N VAL A 9 -8.51 -2.70 4.97
CA VAL A 9 -7.15 -2.21 4.79
C VAL A 9 -6.45 -2.18 6.15
N CYS A 10 -5.23 -2.72 6.19
CA CYS A 10 -4.43 -2.79 7.41
C CYS A 10 -3.04 -2.19 7.18
N GLU A 11 -2.69 -1.17 7.95
CA GLU A 11 -1.34 -0.61 7.93
C GLU A 11 -0.31 -1.67 8.37
N ILE A 12 0.88 -1.57 7.80
CA ILE A 12 1.99 -2.46 8.13
C ILE A 12 2.71 -1.92 9.38
N PRO A 13 2.78 -2.66 10.49
CA PRO A 13 3.35 -2.17 11.73
C PRO A 13 4.88 -2.06 11.65
N ASN A 14 5.41 -1.11 12.41
CA ASN A 14 6.85 -0.86 12.57
C ASN A 14 7.56 -0.45 11.26
N LEU A 15 6.86 0.24 10.37
CA LEU A 15 7.48 0.96 9.26
C LEU A 15 7.85 2.39 9.67
N GLN A 16 8.85 2.94 9.02
CA GLN A 16 9.19 4.34 9.16
C GLN A 16 8.06 5.23 8.63
N LYS A 17 7.81 6.35 9.30
CA LYS A 17 6.77 7.29 8.87
C LYS A 17 7.23 8.05 7.62
N GLY A 18 6.58 7.77 6.50
CA GLY A 18 6.65 8.63 5.32
C GLY A 18 5.95 9.96 5.60
N LYS A 19 6.45 11.04 5.00
CA LYS A 19 5.81 12.37 5.11
C LYS A 19 4.46 12.40 4.38
N ASP A 20 4.44 11.80 3.21
CA ASP A 20 3.34 11.84 2.25
C ASP A 20 3.13 10.48 1.56
N ARG A 21 3.75 9.42 2.09
CA ARG A 21 3.56 8.05 1.65
C ARG A 21 3.16 7.16 2.80
N SER A 22 2.26 6.21 2.53
CA SER A 22 1.92 5.13 3.44
C SER A 22 1.78 3.80 2.69
N LEU A 23 1.86 2.69 3.43
CA LEU A 23 1.81 1.34 2.88
C LEU A 23 0.87 0.50 3.74
N ALA A 24 -0.01 -0.25 3.08
CA ALA A 24 -0.97 -1.13 3.74
C ALA A 24 -1.21 -2.41 2.94
N PHE A 25 -1.71 -3.43 3.63
CA PHE A 25 -2.27 -4.61 2.99
C PHE A 25 -3.78 -4.47 2.81
N LEU A 26 -4.28 -4.91 1.66
CA LEU A 26 -5.68 -5.27 1.49
C LEU A 26 -5.90 -6.68 2.05
N ILE A 27 -7.04 -6.89 2.69
CA ILE A 27 -7.46 -8.17 3.27
C ILE A 27 -8.87 -8.45 2.78
N CYS A 28 -9.08 -9.63 2.22
CA CYS A 28 -10.40 -10.18 1.87
C CYS A 28 -10.36 -11.69 2.12
N PRO A 29 -10.89 -12.19 3.24
CA PRO A 29 -10.85 -13.62 3.56
C PRO A 29 -11.55 -14.50 2.53
N GLU A 30 -12.48 -13.94 1.75
CA GLU A 30 -13.24 -14.64 0.72
C GLU A 30 -12.53 -14.71 -0.64
N ASP A 31 -11.40 -14.00 -0.81
CA ASP A 31 -10.65 -13.95 -2.07
C ASP A 31 -9.21 -14.43 -1.87
N ILE A 32 -8.95 -15.66 -2.32
CA ILE A 32 -7.62 -16.28 -2.26
C ILE A 32 -6.57 -15.53 -3.10
N GLY A 33 -6.98 -14.66 -4.03
CA GLY A 33 -6.07 -13.81 -4.79
C GLY A 33 -5.58 -12.59 -4.01
N ILE A 34 -6.08 -12.36 -2.79
CA ILE A 34 -5.65 -11.26 -1.91
C ILE A 34 -4.86 -11.87 -0.73
N ASP A 35 -3.61 -12.24 -0.99
CA ASP A 35 -2.75 -13.03 -0.11
C ASP A 35 -1.47 -12.30 0.33
N ALA A 36 -1.23 -11.06 -0.12
CA ALA A 36 0.02 -10.32 0.15
C ALA A 36 0.38 -10.26 1.64
N LYS A 37 -0.62 -10.08 2.51
CA LYS A 37 -0.41 -10.04 3.96
C LYS A 37 0.00 -11.39 4.52
N GLU A 38 -0.71 -12.45 4.13
CA GLU A 38 -0.45 -13.80 4.62
C GLU A 38 0.95 -14.24 4.23
N VAL A 39 1.33 -14.00 2.97
CA VAL A 39 2.69 -14.31 2.50
C VAL A 39 3.73 -13.51 3.27
N PHE A 40 3.51 -12.21 3.48
CA PHE A 40 4.45 -11.38 4.23
C PHE A 40 4.61 -11.84 5.68
N ASP A 41 3.50 -12.14 6.36
CA ASP A 41 3.51 -12.62 7.75
C ASP A 41 4.17 -14.00 7.88
N GLY A 42 4.06 -14.84 6.84
CA GLY A 42 4.71 -16.15 6.76
C GLY A 42 6.21 -16.12 6.49
N LEU A 43 6.80 -14.97 6.15
CA LEU A 43 8.24 -14.84 5.94
C LEU A 43 9.03 -15.02 7.25
N SER A 44 10.26 -15.53 7.15
CA SER A 44 11.19 -15.54 8.30
C SER A 44 11.46 -14.10 8.80
N PRO A 45 11.82 -13.90 10.08
CA PRO A 45 12.10 -12.57 10.62
C PRO A 45 13.15 -11.78 9.81
N GLU A 46 14.20 -12.44 9.32
CA GLU A 46 15.24 -11.85 8.49
C GLU A 46 14.69 -11.39 7.13
N LYS A 47 13.79 -12.18 6.53
CA LYS A 47 13.14 -11.85 5.26
C LYS A 47 12.11 -10.74 5.43
N GLN A 48 11.31 -10.77 6.49
CA GLN A 48 10.41 -9.67 6.82
C GLN A 48 11.20 -8.36 6.97
N ARG A 49 12.31 -8.38 7.71
CA ARG A 49 13.20 -7.22 7.86
C ARG A 49 13.70 -6.72 6.50
N LEU A 50 14.21 -7.61 5.66
CA LEU A 50 14.67 -7.25 4.31
C LEU A 50 13.58 -6.59 3.46
N VAL A 51 12.35 -7.09 3.53
CA VAL A 51 11.21 -6.53 2.77
C VAL A 51 10.77 -5.20 3.38
N LYS A 52 10.73 -5.07 4.71
CA LYS A 52 10.45 -3.81 5.40
C LYS A 52 11.47 -2.72 5.08
N ASP A 53 12.76 -3.04 4.99
CA ASP A 53 13.79 -2.07 4.60
C ASP A 53 13.50 -1.48 3.19
N ARG A 54 12.93 -2.28 2.28
CA ARG A 54 12.50 -1.81 0.94
C ARG A 54 11.24 -0.96 1.01
N PHE A 55 10.30 -1.32 1.88
CA PHE A 55 9.11 -0.51 2.15
C PHE A 55 9.51 0.86 2.70
N ASP A 56 10.36 0.90 3.72
CA ASP A 56 10.87 2.13 4.31
C ASP A 56 11.61 2.98 3.27
N TYR A 57 12.46 2.37 2.44
CA TYR A 57 13.15 3.08 1.38
C TYR A 57 12.17 3.74 0.38
N TRP A 58 11.06 3.08 0.03
CA TRP A 58 10.02 3.68 -0.80
C TRP A 58 9.24 4.79 -0.09
N LEU A 59 8.89 4.59 1.19
CA LEU A 59 8.21 5.58 2.04
C LEU A 59 9.03 6.87 2.18
N GLN A 60 10.36 6.76 2.16
CA GLN A 60 11.31 7.88 2.15
C GLN A 60 11.54 8.51 0.76
N ARG A 61 10.74 8.16 -0.25
CA ARG A 61 10.91 8.62 -1.65
C ARG A 61 12.21 8.15 -2.32
N GLY A 62 12.83 7.09 -1.80
CA GLY A 62 13.90 6.39 -2.48
C GLY A 62 13.45 5.83 -3.84
N GLN A 63 14.40 5.67 -4.76
CA GLN A 63 14.16 5.08 -6.07
C GLN A 63 15.15 3.95 -6.29
N HIS A 64 14.65 2.72 -6.40
CA HIS A 64 15.51 1.58 -6.70
C HIS A 64 14.75 0.53 -7.51
N LYS A 65 14.99 0.49 -8.82
CA LYS A 65 14.26 -0.36 -9.76
C LYS A 65 14.32 -1.85 -9.42
N LEU A 66 15.35 -2.33 -8.71
CA LEU A 66 15.44 -3.73 -8.29
C LEU A 66 14.59 -4.03 -7.04
N TYR A 67 14.24 -3.02 -6.24
CA TYR A 67 13.44 -3.20 -5.02
C TYR A 67 11.96 -3.01 -5.30
N PHE A 68 11.61 -2.07 -6.16
CA PHE A 68 10.24 -1.80 -6.52
C PHE A 68 10.18 -1.02 -7.84
N HIS A 69 9.01 -1.01 -8.45
CA HIS A 69 8.68 -0.10 -9.54
C HIS A 69 7.16 0.03 -9.69
N GLY A 70 6.74 1.11 -10.35
CA GLY A 70 5.43 1.22 -10.97
C GLY A 70 5.53 1.07 -12.49
N TRP A 71 4.42 1.30 -13.16
CA TRP A 71 4.35 1.37 -14.62
C TRP A 71 3.96 2.78 -15.03
N ASP A 72 4.48 3.26 -16.16
CA ASP A 72 4.17 4.61 -16.64
C ASP A 72 3.02 4.61 -17.67
N ASN A 73 2.72 3.43 -18.24
CA ASN A 73 1.78 3.29 -19.34
C ASN A 73 0.37 2.89 -18.86
N PRO A 74 -0.70 3.50 -19.41
CA PRO A 74 -2.06 3.00 -19.25
C PRO A 74 -2.19 1.54 -19.73
N PRO A 75 -3.05 0.72 -19.10
CA PRO A 75 -3.95 1.07 -18.00
C PRO A 75 -3.29 1.02 -16.60
N TYR A 76 -2.04 0.58 -16.49
CA TYR A 76 -1.41 0.18 -15.22
C TYR A 76 -0.61 1.29 -14.52
N LYS A 77 -0.83 2.55 -14.88
CA LYS A 77 -0.03 3.68 -14.40
C LYS A 77 0.00 3.84 -12.87
N ASP A 78 -1.02 3.30 -12.21
CA ASP A 78 -1.21 3.36 -10.77
C ASP A 78 -0.97 2.00 -10.10
N CYS A 79 -0.51 0.99 -10.85
CA CYS A 79 -0.06 -0.26 -10.27
C CYS A 79 1.36 -0.12 -9.73
N PHE A 80 1.69 -0.91 -8.71
CA PHE A 80 2.99 -0.90 -8.06
C PHE A 80 3.41 -2.30 -7.62
N VAL A 81 4.71 -2.55 -7.55
CA VAL A 81 5.23 -3.84 -7.09
C VAL A 81 6.50 -3.68 -6.27
N PHE A 82 6.57 -4.39 -5.15
CA PHE A 82 7.79 -4.64 -4.39
C PHE A 82 8.37 -6.00 -4.75
N LYS A 83 9.69 -6.09 -4.79
CA LYS A 83 10.43 -7.24 -5.29
C LYS A 83 11.47 -7.66 -4.28
N TRP A 84 11.75 -8.96 -4.17
CA TRP A 84 12.98 -9.50 -3.55
C TRP A 84 13.35 -10.84 -4.19
N LYS A 85 14.47 -11.42 -3.77
CA LYS A 85 14.93 -12.73 -4.21
C LYS A 85 15.05 -13.68 -3.03
N GLU A 86 14.70 -14.93 -3.27
CA GLU A 86 14.89 -16.05 -2.36
C GLU A 86 15.52 -17.21 -3.10
N GLY A 87 16.83 -17.42 -2.88
CA GLY A 87 17.62 -18.30 -3.73
C GLY A 87 17.54 -17.86 -5.20
N ARG A 88 17.01 -18.72 -6.06
CA ARG A 88 16.79 -18.45 -7.50
C ARG A 88 15.39 -17.90 -7.80
N GLN A 89 14.49 -17.87 -6.82
CA GLN A 89 13.11 -17.43 -7.00
C GLN A 89 13.01 -15.91 -6.86
N HIS A 90 12.37 -15.25 -7.83
CA HIS A 90 11.97 -13.86 -7.68
C HIS A 90 10.62 -13.81 -6.98
N GLN A 91 10.53 -12.97 -5.97
CA GLN A 91 9.35 -12.78 -5.14
C GLN A 91 8.80 -11.38 -5.40
N ARG A 92 7.47 -11.26 -5.54
CA ARG A 92 6.80 -9.99 -5.85
C ARG A 92 5.55 -9.80 -5.01
N LEU A 93 5.37 -8.60 -4.47
CA LEU A 93 4.11 -8.15 -3.86
C LEU A 93 3.54 -7.06 -4.75
N TYR A 94 2.40 -7.36 -5.38
CA TYR A 94 1.70 -6.42 -6.26
C TYR A 94 0.69 -5.61 -5.46
N GLY A 95 0.40 -4.42 -5.98
CA GLY A 95 -0.54 -3.50 -5.39
C GLY A 95 -0.86 -2.35 -6.32
N PHE A 96 -1.50 -1.33 -5.78
CA PHE A 96 -1.83 -0.10 -6.49
C PHE A 96 -1.63 1.12 -5.60
N LEU A 97 -1.47 2.27 -6.23
CA LEU A 97 -1.33 3.58 -5.62
C LEU A 97 -2.70 4.29 -5.61
N ILE A 98 -3.00 4.94 -4.50
CA ILE A 98 -4.23 5.71 -4.33
C ILE A 98 -3.99 6.93 -3.44
N HIS A 99 -4.69 8.02 -3.73
CA HIS A 99 -4.72 9.23 -2.89
C HIS A 99 -6.02 9.26 -2.09
N PRO A 100 -6.04 8.71 -0.85
CA PRO A 100 -7.29 8.50 -0.12
C PRO A 100 -7.92 9.80 0.41
N ARG A 101 -7.14 10.88 0.53
CA ARG A 101 -7.54 12.16 1.14
C ARG A 101 -7.50 13.33 0.17
N PRO A 102 -8.16 13.26 -0.99
CA PRO A 102 -8.04 14.31 -2.02
C PRO A 102 -8.49 15.69 -1.54
N LEU A 103 -9.30 15.80 -0.48
CA LEU A 103 -9.84 17.08 -0.01
C LEU A 103 -8.95 17.78 1.04
N THR A 104 -8.23 17.00 1.86
CA THR A 104 -7.51 17.51 3.03
C THR A 104 -6.00 17.30 2.96
N ASP A 105 -5.56 16.25 2.27
CA ASP A 105 -4.15 15.95 2.01
C ASP A 105 -4.00 15.19 0.68
N ASN A 106 -4.10 15.92 -0.42
CA ASN A 106 -3.99 15.35 -1.76
C ASN A 106 -2.57 14.84 -2.10
N ARG A 107 -1.58 15.08 -1.24
CA ARG A 107 -0.21 14.60 -1.42
C ARG A 107 -0.01 13.21 -0.85
N LEU A 108 -0.86 12.79 0.11
CA LEU A 108 -0.80 11.45 0.67
C LEU A 108 -1.04 10.41 -0.43
N GLU A 109 -0.01 9.64 -0.74
CA GLU A 109 -0.01 8.50 -1.65
C GLU A 109 0.07 7.22 -0.82
N VAL A 110 -0.93 6.35 -0.94
CA VAL A 110 -0.95 5.06 -0.26
C VAL A 110 -0.73 3.97 -1.27
N CYS A 111 0.26 3.12 -1.03
CA CYS A 111 0.39 1.86 -1.76
C CYS A 111 -0.36 0.76 -1.00
N VAL A 112 -1.34 0.14 -1.66
CA VAL A 112 -2.14 -0.94 -1.12
C VAL A 112 -1.69 -2.24 -1.78
N LEU A 113 -1.03 -3.11 -1.02
CA LEU A 113 -0.55 -4.42 -1.47
C LEU A 113 -1.69 -5.44 -1.42
N VAL A 114 -1.86 -6.20 -2.49
CA VAL A 114 -2.99 -7.09 -2.69
C VAL A 114 -2.55 -8.55 -2.81
N SER A 115 -1.63 -8.85 -3.71
CA SER A 115 -1.28 -10.22 -4.06
C SER A 115 0.22 -10.47 -4.07
N HIS A 116 0.59 -11.73 -4.01
CA HIS A 116 1.95 -12.23 -4.12
C HIS A 116 2.13 -13.11 -5.36
N ALA A 117 3.30 -13.05 -5.99
CA ALA A 117 3.68 -14.03 -6.99
C ALA A 117 5.15 -14.42 -6.90
N GLN A 118 5.40 -15.71 -7.19
CA GLN A 118 6.72 -16.27 -7.39
C GLN A 118 7.02 -16.35 -8.89
N LYS A 119 8.15 -15.80 -9.32
CA LYS A 119 8.57 -15.84 -10.74
C LYS A 119 9.97 -16.37 -10.93
N ASN A 120 10.14 -17.21 -11.97
CA ASN A 120 11.45 -17.69 -12.42
C ASN A 120 12.09 -16.74 -13.43
N THR A 121 11.32 -15.78 -13.93
CA THR A 121 11.74 -14.81 -14.94
C THR A 121 11.51 -13.37 -14.45
N GLU A 122 12.20 -12.42 -15.10
CA GLU A 122 12.08 -11.00 -14.78
C GLU A 122 10.82 -10.34 -15.34
N GLU A 123 10.07 -11.02 -16.19
CA GLU A 123 8.86 -10.47 -16.80
C GLU A 123 7.74 -10.27 -15.77
N THR A 124 6.92 -9.24 -15.98
CA THR A 124 5.73 -8.95 -15.15
C THR A 124 4.63 -9.96 -15.42
N ASP A 125 3.84 -10.30 -14.40
CA ASP A 125 2.68 -11.17 -14.60
C ASP A 125 1.48 -10.30 -14.98
N PRO A 126 0.95 -10.39 -16.22
CA PRO A 126 -0.19 -9.58 -16.63
C PRO A 126 -1.44 -9.86 -15.79
N ALA A 127 -1.61 -11.08 -15.26
CA ALA A 127 -2.77 -11.45 -14.46
C ALA A 127 -2.76 -10.73 -13.11
N GLU A 128 -1.62 -10.76 -12.41
CA GLU A 128 -1.43 -10.04 -11.14
C GLU A 128 -1.64 -8.53 -11.31
N LEU A 129 -1.09 -7.98 -12.39
CA LEU A 129 -1.19 -6.56 -12.69
C LEU A 129 -2.64 -6.15 -12.98
N SER A 130 -3.36 -6.97 -13.76
CA SER A 130 -4.77 -6.76 -14.06
C SER A 130 -5.64 -6.89 -12.82
N GLY A 131 -5.34 -7.84 -11.94
CA GLY A 131 -6.03 -8.03 -10.66
C GLY A 131 -5.87 -6.83 -9.74
N ALA A 132 -4.63 -6.36 -9.55
CA ALA A 132 -4.36 -5.16 -8.76
C ALA A 132 -5.06 -3.92 -9.34
N ASN A 133 -5.06 -3.75 -10.66
CA ASN A 133 -5.76 -2.64 -11.31
C ASN A 133 -7.28 -2.73 -11.15
N ALA A 134 -7.87 -3.92 -11.26
CA ALA A 134 -9.31 -4.11 -11.06
C ALA A 134 -9.75 -3.80 -9.62
N LEU A 135 -8.93 -4.16 -8.63
CA LEU A 135 -9.19 -3.86 -7.22
C LEU A 135 -9.10 -2.37 -6.91
N ARG A 136 -8.22 -1.64 -7.61
CA ARG A 136 -8.10 -0.19 -7.46
C ARG A 136 -9.43 0.53 -7.75
N ASP A 137 -10.11 0.13 -8.82
CA ASP A 137 -11.36 0.75 -9.27
C ASP A 137 -12.60 0.17 -8.55
N ASN A 138 -12.41 -0.83 -7.68
CA ASN A 138 -13.49 -1.45 -6.93
C ASN A 138 -14.01 -0.51 -5.81
N LEU A 139 -15.31 -0.21 -5.84
CA LEU A 139 -15.95 0.72 -4.89
C LEU A 139 -15.82 0.29 -3.43
N ASP A 140 -15.87 -1.01 -3.13
CA ASP A 140 -15.78 -1.52 -1.76
C ASP A 140 -14.34 -1.46 -1.23
N VAL A 141 -13.36 -1.69 -2.11
CA VAL A 141 -11.94 -1.46 -1.79
C VAL A 141 -11.69 0.02 -1.53
N ILE A 142 -12.20 0.92 -2.39
CA ILE A 142 -12.08 2.38 -2.20
C ILE A 142 -12.70 2.80 -0.86
N ARG A 143 -13.86 2.26 -0.48
CA ARG A 143 -14.49 2.50 0.83
C ARG A 143 -13.62 2.02 1.98
N ALA A 144 -13.05 0.81 1.87
CA ALA A 144 -12.16 0.26 2.88
C ALA A 144 -10.88 1.11 3.06
N VAL A 145 -10.28 1.57 1.96
CA VAL A 145 -9.14 2.49 1.97
C VAL A 145 -9.51 3.81 2.65
N LYS A 146 -10.62 4.44 2.28
CA LYS A 146 -11.06 5.71 2.90
C LYS A 146 -11.37 5.57 4.38
N LYS A 147 -11.87 4.40 4.80
CA LYS A 147 -12.10 4.10 6.23
C LYS A 147 -10.78 3.99 7.00
N ALA A 148 -9.74 3.39 6.41
CA ALA A 148 -8.41 3.31 7.02
C ALA A 148 -7.66 4.65 7.01
N TYR A 149 -7.86 5.45 5.96
CA TYR A 149 -7.22 6.75 5.76
C TYR A 149 -8.26 7.88 5.63
N PRO A 150 -9.01 8.19 6.70
CA PRO A 150 -10.07 9.19 6.64
C PRO A 150 -9.50 10.59 6.35
N GLU A 151 -10.33 11.44 5.75
CA GLU A 151 -10.05 12.87 5.60
C GLU A 151 -9.77 13.52 6.97
N LEU A 152 -8.81 14.42 7.03
CA LEU A 152 -8.51 15.16 8.25
C LEU A 152 -9.41 16.39 8.33
N SER A 153 -10.09 16.61 9.46
CA SER A 153 -10.83 17.86 9.65
C SER A 153 -9.88 19.05 9.47
N LYS A 154 -10.14 19.92 8.49
CA LYS A 154 -9.34 21.11 8.21
C LYS A 154 -9.34 22.02 9.45
N GLY A 155 -8.28 21.91 10.27
CA GLY A 155 -7.90 22.89 11.29
C GLY A 155 -8.91 23.16 12.40
N LEU A 156 -8.95 22.32 13.43
CA LEU A 156 -8.98 22.85 14.79
C LEU A 156 -7.56 23.30 15.12
N LYS A 157 -7.22 24.53 14.73
CA LYS A 157 -6.04 25.22 15.26
C LYS A 157 -6.19 25.20 16.78
N HIS A 158 -5.29 24.54 17.50
CA HIS A 158 -5.20 24.68 18.96
C HIS A 158 -5.04 26.19 19.24
N GLY A 159 -6.10 26.80 19.78
CA GLY A 159 -6.05 28.17 20.24
C GLY A 159 -4.97 28.26 21.30
N LYS A 160 -3.93 29.05 21.04
CA LYS A 160 -3.08 29.54 22.11
C LYS A 160 -3.98 30.34 23.06
N PRO A 161 -3.94 30.10 24.39
CA PRO A 161 -4.58 31.00 25.31
C PRO A 161 -3.90 32.37 25.16
N LEU A 162 -4.70 33.39 24.86
CA LEU A 162 -4.28 34.77 25.03
C LEU A 162 -4.26 35.02 26.54
N ASP A 163 -3.09 34.84 27.17
CA ASP A 163 -2.87 35.33 28.53
C ASP A 163 -2.94 36.85 28.50
N GLY A 164 -4.12 37.34 28.89
CA GLY A 164 -4.40 38.74 29.13
C GLY A 164 -3.56 39.24 30.29
N LYS A 165 -2.54 40.02 29.96
CA LYS A 165 -1.81 40.92 30.85
C LYS A 165 -2.82 41.83 31.56
N LYS A 166 -3.11 41.59 32.85
CA LYS A 166 -3.72 42.61 33.71
C LYS A 166 -2.60 43.49 34.30
N ARG A 167 -2.79 44.79 34.09
CA ARG A 167 -2.09 45.87 34.76
C ARG A 167 -2.49 45.93 36.24
#